data_AF-A0A6M1NC87-F1
#
_entry.id   AF-A0A6M1NC87-F1
#
_cell.length_a   1.000
_cell.length_b   1.000
_cell.length_c   1.000
_cell.angle_alpha   90.00
_cell.angle_beta   90.00
_cell.angle_gamma   90.00
#
_symmetry.space_group_name_H-M   'P 1'
#
loop_
_entity.id
_entity.type
_entity.pdbx_description
1 polymer ?
#
loop_
_entity_poly.entity_id
_entity_poly.type
_entity_poly.pdbx_seq_one_letter_code
_entity_poly.pdbx_strand_id
1 'polypeptide(L)'
;MSSNQVQTILLIPFVEDSRTLGVLEIEGNYTDDVLPRIKGYIERIARVLAIAIKSGQAHMLVENLLEETQQQKEELEAQQEELRITNEELIYKTNLLEASEEELRV
;
A
#
# COMPACT_ATOMS: atom_id res chain seq x y z
N MET A 1 46.73 -13.42 -9.76
CA MET A 1 45.28 -13.17 -9.97
C MET A 1 44.49 -13.88 -8.88
N SER A 2 44.53 -13.36 -7.65
CA SER A 2 43.81 -13.98 -6.53
C SER A 2 43.64 -12.93 -5.44
N SER A 3 42.71 -11.99 -5.60
CA SER A 3 42.31 -11.12 -4.49
C SER A 3 40.96 -10.47 -4.76
N ASN A 4 39.92 -11.30 -4.78
CA ASN A 4 38.55 -10.84 -4.52
C ASN A 4 37.84 -11.83 -3.60
N GLN A 5 38.57 -12.37 -2.62
CA GLN A 5 37.97 -13.17 -1.56
C GLN A 5 37.59 -12.23 -0.44
N VAL A 6 36.28 -12.14 -0.20
CA VAL A 6 35.69 -11.52 0.98
C VAL A 6 36.11 -12.34 2.20
N GLN A 7 36.81 -11.72 3.16
CA GLN A 7 37.20 -12.39 4.40
C GLN A 7 36.13 -12.28 5.49
N THR A 8 35.20 -11.32 5.37
CA THR A 8 34.19 -11.09 6.40
C THR A 8 32.86 -10.68 5.80
N ILE A 9 31.80 -11.31 6.29
CA ILE A 9 30.40 -10.97 5.99
C ILE A 9 29.75 -10.51 7.30
N LEU A 10 29.17 -9.32 7.28
CA LEU A 10 28.37 -8.78 8.37
C LEU A 10 26.90 -8.90 8.01
N LEU A 11 26.16 -9.67 8.81
CA LEU A 11 24.71 -9.81 8.70
C LEU A 11 24.07 -9.08 9.88
N ILE A 12 23.37 -7.99 9.60
CA ILE A 12 22.81 -7.10 10.63
C ILE A 12 21.30 -6.99 10.41
N PRO A 13 20.47 -7.51 11.34
CA PRO A 13 19.03 -7.44 11.18
C PRO A 13 18.51 -6.02 11.38
N PHE A 14 17.54 -5.63 10.57
CA PHE A 14 16.68 -4.49 10.82
C PHE A 14 15.56 -4.95 11.76
N VAL A 15 15.53 -4.44 12.99
CA VAL A 15 14.55 -4.84 14.00
C VAL A 15 13.80 -3.61 14.47
N GLU A 16 12.47 -3.68 14.42
CA GLU A 16 11.54 -2.68 14.96
C GLU A 16 10.43 -3.44 15.72
N ASP A 17 9.99 -2.94 16.89
CA ASP A 17 8.96 -3.58 17.73
C ASP A 17 9.18 -5.09 17.99
N SER A 18 10.44 -5.48 18.24
CA SER A 18 10.84 -6.89 18.42
C SER A 18 10.55 -7.81 17.23
N ARG A 19 10.33 -7.25 16.03
CA ARG A 19 10.18 -7.97 14.77
C ARG A 19 11.31 -7.63 13.81
N THR A 20 11.85 -8.66 13.17
CA THR A 20 12.85 -8.47 12.10
C THR A 20 12.14 -8.08 10.81
N LEU A 21 12.44 -6.87 10.32
CA LEU A 21 11.94 -6.34 9.04
C LEU A 21 12.77 -6.84 7.84
N GLY A 22 14.04 -7.14 8.07
CA GLY A 22 14.97 -7.58 7.03
C GLY A 22 16.38 -7.75 7.57
N VAL A 23 17.34 -8.04 6.69
CA VAL A 23 18.76 -8.19 7.03
C VAL A 23 19.58 -7.34 6.06
N LEU A 24 20.54 -6.59 6.60
CA LEU A 24 21.61 -5.94 5.85
C LEU A 24 22.80 -6.88 5.77
N GLU A 25 23.22 -7.16 4.55
CA GLU A 25 24.45 -7.89 4.26
C GLU A 25 25.52 -6.92 3.78
N ILE A 26 26.68 -6.96 4.43
CA ILE A 26 27.85 -6.19 4.02
C ILE A 26 29.06 -7.11 3.97
N GLU A 27 29.67 -7.15 2.80
CA GLU A 27 30.88 -7.92 2.53
C GLU A 27 32.09 -7.00 2.54
N GLY A 28 33.17 -7.39 3.20
CA GLY A 28 34.38 -6.59 3.22
C GLY A 28 35.59 -7.29 3.83
N ASN A 29 36.74 -6.63 3.70
CA ASN A 29 37.98 -7.01 4.35
C ASN A 29 38.25 -6.00 5.47
N TYR A 30 38.07 -6.44 6.71
CA TYR A 30 38.25 -5.62 7.90
C TYR A 30 39.38 -6.20 8.72
N THR A 31 40.20 -5.33 9.31
CA THR A 31 41.15 -5.74 10.33
C THR A 31 40.44 -5.90 11.67
N ASP A 32 40.95 -6.79 12.53
CA ASP A 32 40.33 -7.13 13.81
C ASP A 32 40.18 -5.91 14.75
N ASP A 33 41.05 -4.91 14.62
CA ASP A 33 41.02 -3.68 15.43
C ASP A 33 39.92 -2.69 15.00
N VAL A 34 39.52 -2.73 13.73
CA VAL A 34 38.53 -1.80 13.16
C VAL A 34 37.12 -2.41 13.13
N LEU A 35 37.03 -3.74 13.01
CA LEU A 35 35.76 -4.47 12.87
C LEU A 35 34.71 -4.12 13.96
N PRO A 36 35.05 -4.00 15.27
CA PRO A 36 34.06 -3.64 16.29
C PRO A 36 33.48 -2.23 16.10
N ARG A 37 34.29 -1.27 15.64
CA ARG A 37 33.85 0.11 15.38
C ARG A 37 32.90 0.16 14.18
N ILE A 38 33.25 -0.56 13.11
CA ILE A 38 32.39 -0.68 11.92
C ILE A 38 31.07 -1.33 12.31
N LYS A 39 31.11 -2.47 13.00
CA LYS A 39 29.89 -3.17 13.45
C LYS A 39 28.97 -2.24 14.24
N GLY A 40 29.48 -1.54 15.26
CA GLY A 40 28.67 -0.62 16.06
C GLY A 40 28.12 0.57 15.27
N TYR A 41 28.86 1.04 14.25
CA TYR A 41 28.37 2.07 13.33
C TYR A 41 27.23 1.56 12.45
N ILE A 42 27.38 0.38 11.84
CA ILE A 42 26.33 -0.22 11.01
C ILE A 42 25.10 -0.59 11.84
N GLU A 43 25.25 -1.07 13.07
CA GLU A 43 24.12 -1.32 13.98
C GLU A 43 23.31 -0.06 14.27
N ARG A 44 23.95 1.12 14.33
CA ARG A 44 23.24 2.41 14.45
C ARG A 44 22.49 2.76 13.18
N ILE A 45 23.11 2.56 12.02
CA ILE A 45 22.46 2.76 10.71
C ILE A 45 21.26 1.83 10.55
N ALA A 46 21.41 0.55 10.92
CA ALA A 46 20.37 -0.46 10.82
C ALA A 46 19.09 -0.07 11.58
N ARG A 47 19.21 0.57 12.76
CA ARG A 47 18.04 1.10 13.49
C ARG A 47 17.36 2.24 12.74
N VAL A 48 18.12 3.18 12.19
CA VAL A 48 17.56 4.29 11.40
C VAL A 48 16.86 3.76 10.15
N LEU A 49 17.45 2.78 9.48
CA LEU A 49 16.86 2.13 8.30
C LEU A 49 15.58 1.37 8.66
N ALA A 50 15.54 0.67 9.79
CA ALA A 50 14.33 -0.05 10.23
C ALA A 50 13.13 0.90 10.36
N ILE A 51 13.33 2.04 11.04
CA ILE A 51 12.31 3.08 11.20
C ILE A 51 11.90 3.65 9.85
N ALA A 52 12.87 4.01 9.00
CA ALA A 52 12.60 4.61 7.69
C ALA A 52 11.80 3.66 6.77
N ILE A 53 12.18 2.39 6.71
CA ILE A 53 11.47 1.35 5.94
C ILE A 53 10.05 1.19 6.47
N LYS A 54 9.87 1.08 7.78
CA LYS A 54 8.56 0.92 8.39
C LYS A 54 7.65 2.12 8.10
N SER A 55 8.19 3.33 8.19
CA SER A 55 7.46 4.56 7.86
C SER A 55 7.09 4.62 6.38
N GLY A 56 7.99 4.25 5.48
CA GLY A 56 7.73 4.21 4.04
C GLY A 56 6.62 3.21 3.70
N GLN A 57 6.66 2.00 4.27
CA GLN A 57 5.61 0.99 4.10
C GLN A 57 4.25 1.47 4.60
N ALA A 58 4.20 2.14 5.76
CA ALA A 58 2.96 2.68 6.29
C ALA A 58 2.39 3.77 5.38
N HIS A 59 3.24 4.64 4.84
CA HIS A 59 2.82 5.68 3.91
C HIS A 59 2.24 5.09 2.62
N MET A 60 2.94 4.12 2.01
CA MET A 60 2.46 3.42 0.82
C MET A 60 1.12 2.71 1.05
N LEU A 61 0.93 2.08 2.22
CA LEU A 61 -0.34 1.45 2.55
C LEU A 61 -1.48 2.46 2.60
N VAL A 62 -1.26 3.61 3.24
CA VAL A 62 -2.28 4.67 3.33
C VAL A 62 -2.62 5.24 1.95
N GLU A 63 -1.62 5.45 1.11
CA GLU A 63 -1.80 5.91 -0.27
C GLU A 63 -2.65 4.93 -1.09
N ASN A 64 -2.30 3.64 -1.07
CA ASN A 64 -3.05 2.60 -1.77
C ASN A 64 -4.50 2.50 -1.27
N LEU A 65 -4.73 2.57 0.04
CA LEU A 65 -6.08 2.53 0.61
C LEU A 65 -6.91 3.76 0.24
N LEU A 66 -6.26 4.92 0.11
CA LEU A 66 -6.92 6.14 -0.33
C LEU A 66 -7.36 6.04 -1.80
N GLU A 67 -6.48 5.54 -2.67
CA GLU A 67 -6.80 5.28 -4.08
C GLU A 67 -7.97 4.30 -4.20
N GLU A 68 -7.93 3.19 -3.47
CA GLU A 68 -9.01 2.20 -3.45
C GLU A 68 -10.34 2.82 -2.98
N THR A 69 -10.30 3.62 -1.92
CA THR A 69 -11.51 4.29 -1.39
C THR A 69 -12.09 5.29 -2.40
N GLN A 70 -11.24 6.01 -3.13
CA GLN A 70 -11.69 6.95 -4.17
C GLN A 70 -12.35 6.20 -5.32
N GLN A 71 -11.74 5.11 -5.79
CA GLN A 71 -12.33 4.27 -6.83
C GLN A 71 -13.68 3.68 -6.42
N GLN A 72 -13.77 3.16 -5.18
CA GLN A 72 -15.04 2.65 -4.64
C GLN A 72 -16.11 3.73 -4.55
N LYS A 73 -15.73 4.98 -4.25
CA LYS A 73 -16.65 6.12 -4.22
C LYS A 73 -17.16 6.46 -5.62
N GLU A 74 -16.29 6.53 -6.62
CA GLU A 74 -16.69 6.80 -8.01
C GLU A 74 -17.65 5.73 -8.55
N GLU A 75 -17.38 4.45 -8.26
CA GLU A 75 -18.27 3.36 -8.64
C GLU A 75 -19.63 3.47 -7.95
N LEU A 76 -19.66 3.81 -6.65
CA LEU A 76 -20.91 4.00 -5.92
C LEU A 76 -21.73 5.18 -6.47
N GLU A 77 -21.09 6.30 -6.81
CA GLU A 77 -21.77 7.46 -7.40
C GLU A 77 -22.37 7.09 -8.77
N ALA A 78 -21.65 6.33 -9.60
CA ALA A 78 -22.18 5.83 -10.87
C ALA A 78 -23.40 4.92 -10.67
N GLN A 79 -23.35 3.98 -9.71
CA GLN A 79 -24.49 3.11 -9.40
C GLN A 79 -25.70 3.89 -8.90
N GLN A 80 -25.50 4.93 -8.08
CA GLN A 80 -26.60 5.78 -7.61
C GLN A 80 -27.26 6.54 -8.76
N GLU A 81 -26.47 7.03 -9.72
CA GLU A 81 -27.00 7.73 -10.89
C GLU A 81 -27.78 6.77 -11.80
N GLU A 82 -27.28 5.55 -12.04
CA GLU A 82 -28.00 4.52 -12.78
C GLU A 82 -29.34 4.17 -12.12
N LEU A 83 -29.37 4.02 -10.79
CA LEU A 83 -30.60 3.78 -10.02
C LEU A 83 -31.57 4.96 -10.12
N ARG A 84 -31.08 6.20 -10.08
CA ARG A 84 -31.90 7.42 -10.24
C ARG A 84 -32.57 7.42 -11.61
N ILE A 85 -31.81 7.22 -12.68
CA ILE A 85 -32.32 7.17 -14.06
C ILE A 85 -33.35 6.05 -14.21
N THR A 86 -33.07 4.86 -13.67
CA THR A 86 -33.98 3.71 -13.73
C THR A 86 -35.31 4.01 -13.03
N ASN A 87 -35.27 4.67 -11.87
CA ASN A 87 -36.48 5.10 -11.17
C ASN A 87 -37.28 6.13 -11.97
N GLU A 88 -36.62 7.11 -12.58
CA GLU A 88 -37.27 8.11 -13.43
C GLU A 88 -37.95 7.48 -14.64
N GLU A 89 -37.29 6.52 -15.30
CA GLU A 89 -37.89 5.76 -16.40
C GLU A 89 -39.10 4.93 -15.95
N LEU A 90 -39.03 4.29 -14.78
CA LEU A 90 -40.14 3.51 -14.21
C LEU A 90 -41.35 4.40 -13.89
N ILE A 91 -41.12 5.57 -13.29
CA ILE A 91 -42.18 6.55 -13.01
C ILE A 91 -42.82 7.01 -14.33
N TYR A 92 -42.01 7.35 -15.33
CA TYR A 92 -42.52 7.77 -16.64
C TYR A 92 -43.39 6.70 -17.30
N LYS A 93 -42.93 5.42 -17.31
CA LYS A 93 -43.70 4.30 -17.87
C LYS A 93 -45.00 4.06 -17.09
N THR A 94 -44.98 4.21 -15.77
CA THR A 94 -46.17 4.06 -14.93
C THR A 94 -47.20 5.13 -15.26
N ASN A 95 -46.80 6.40 -15.34
CA ASN A 95 -47.68 7.50 -15.72
C ASN A 95 -48.30 7.32 -17.12
N LEU A 96 -47.52 6.81 -18.09
CA LEU A 96 -48.03 6.48 -19.42
C LEU A 96 -49.10 5.38 -19.40
N LEU A 97 -48.89 4.33 -18.60
CA LEU A 97 -49.86 3.24 -18.45
C LEU A 97 -51.15 3.75 -17.80
N GLU A 98 -51.06 4.53 -16.72
CA GLU A 98 -52.23 5.12 -16.05
C GLU A 98 -53.03 6.02 -17.00
N ALA A 99 -52.36 6.86 -17.80
CA ALA A 99 -53.03 7.71 -18.79
C ALA A 99 -53.76 6.89 -19.87
N SER A 100 -53.14 5.80 -20.36
CA SER A 100 -53.76 4.92 -21.34
C SER A 100 -54.94 4.13 -20.77
N GLU A 101 -54.90 3.74 -19.50
CA GLU A 101 -56.03 3.08 -18.83
C GLU A 101 -57.22 4.02 -18.65
N GLU A 102 -56.96 5.30 -18.36
CA GLU A 102 -58.02 6.31 -18.23
C GLU A 102 -58.69 6.60 -19.59
N GLU A 103 -57.92 6.71 -20.68
CA GLU A 103 -58.47 6.89 -22.03
C GLU A 103 -59.38 5.72 -22.47
N LEU A 104 -59.08 4.49 -22.05
CA LEU A 104 -59.89 3.30 -22.37
C LEU A 104 -61.17 3.18 -21.53
N ARG A 105 -61.32 3.96 -20.46
CA ARG A 105 -62.51 3.95 -19.58
C ARG A 105 -63.59 4.96 -19.98
N VAL A 106 -63.32 5.82 -20.98
CA VAL A 106 -64.27 6.79 -21.57
C VAL A 106 -64.98 6.18 -22.78
#